data_AF-A0AB35Q1S6-F1
#
_entry.id   AF-A0AB35Q1S6-F1
#
_cell.length_a   1.000
_cell.length_b   1.000
_cell.length_c   1.000
_cell.angle_alpha   90.00
_cell.angle_beta   90.00
_cell.angle_gamma   90.00
#
_symmetry.space_group_name_H-M   'P 1'
#
loop_
_entity.id
_entity.type
_entity.pdbx_description
1 polymer ?
#
loop_
_entity_poly.entity_id
_entity_poly.type
_entity_poly.pdbx_seq_one_letter_code
_entity_poly.pdbx_strand_id
1 'polypeptide(L)'
;MANLQLAVNGEYFDAIKRGEKTEEYRLVNPYWGRRIFGRDYDRLIITRGYPKRDDHDRRIDIPYDGFEIKTITHKHFGDKPVKVFAIKVNIEGAN
;
A
#
# COMPACT_ATOMS: atom_id res chain seq x y z
N MET A 1 1.37 -15.78 10.98
CA MET A 1 1.44 -15.09 9.68
C MET A 1 0.43 -13.96 9.67
N ALA A 2 0.88 -12.74 9.41
CA ALA A 2 0.01 -11.57 9.39
C ALA A 2 0.02 -10.94 8.00
N ASN A 3 -1.11 -10.40 7.59
CA ASN A 3 -1.26 -9.72 6.30
C ASN A 3 -1.46 -8.22 6.54
N LEU A 4 -0.73 -7.40 5.79
CA LEU A 4 -0.98 -5.96 5.74
C LEU A 4 -2.01 -5.70 4.65
N GLN A 5 -3.23 -5.30 5.02
CA GLN A 5 -4.27 -4.97 4.04
C GLN A 5 -4.40 -3.46 3.84
N LEU A 6 -4.32 -3.00 2.60
CA LEU A 6 -4.43 -1.60 2.20
C LEU A 6 -5.52 -1.43 1.15
N ALA A 7 -6.57 -0.66 1.48
CA ALA A 7 -7.56 -0.24 0.50
C ALA A 7 -7.09 1.05 -0.20
N VAL A 8 -7.06 1.04 -1.53
CA VAL A 8 -6.61 2.16 -2.36
C VAL A 8 -7.69 2.60 -3.34
N ASN A 9 -7.58 3.84 -3.83
CA ASN A 9 -8.45 4.33 -4.90
C ASN A 9 -8.19 3.54 -6.20
N GLY A 10 -9.21 3.40 -7.05
CA GLY A 10 -9.12 2.68 -8.33
C GLY A 10 -7.99 3.15 -9.23
N GLU A 11 -7.75 4.46 -9.33
CA GLU A 11 -6.63 5.02 -10.11
C GLU A 11 -5.28 4.44 -9.68
N TYR A 12 -5.02 4.38 -8.37
CA TYR A 12 -3.77 3.84 -7.84
C TYR A 12 -3.72 2.32 -7.88
N PHE A 13 -4.85 1.65 -7.66
CA PHE A 13 -4.92 0.20 -7.80
C PHE A 13 -4.57 -0.23 -9.22
N ASP A 14 -5.16 0.43 -10.21
CA ASP A 14 -4.95 0.10 -11.62
C ASP A 14 -3.49 0.43 -12.03
N ALA A 15 -2.92 1.54 -11.54
CA ALA A 15 -1.49 1.85 -11.74
C ALA A 15 -0.54 0.82 -11.09
N ILE A 16 -0.86 0.34 -9.89
CA ILE A 16 -0.12 -0.75 -9.23
C ILE A 16 -0.24 -2.03 -10.05
N LYS A 17 -1.46 -2.39 -10.47
CA LYS A 17 -1.72 -3.61 -11.26
C LYS A 17 -0.97 -3.61 -12.60
N ARG A 18 -0.75 -2.43 -13.19
CA ARG A 18 0.06 -2.25 -14.42
C ARG A 18 1.57 -2.18 -14.16
N GLY A 19 2.02 -2.14 -12.90
CA GLY A 19 3.43 -1.99 -12.54
C GLY A 19 4.00 -0.58 -12.65
N GLU A 20 3.16 0.40 -12.96
CA GLU A 20 3.56 1.81 -13.07
C GLU A 20 3.79 2.44 -11.68
N LYS A 21 3.11 1.92 -10.65
CA LYS A 21 3.23 2.38 -9.27
C LYS A 21 3.74 1.25 -8.38
N THR A 22 4.95 1.43 -7.87
CA THR A 22 5.67 0.45 -7.05
C THR A 22 5.68 0.77 -5.55
N GLU A 23 5.04 1.87 -5.15
CA GLU A 23 5.00 2.32 -3.75
C GLU A 23 3.62 2.83 -3.37
N GLU A 24 3.10 2.39 -2.23
CA GLU A 24 1.87 2.91 -1.63
C GLU A 24 2.19 3.82 -0.44
N TYR A 25 1.68 5.05 -0.47
CA TYR A 25 2.02 6.08 0.52
C TYR A 25 0.96 6.21 1.60
N ARG A 26 1.35 6.06 2.87
CA ARG A 26 0.49 6.32 4.03
C ARG A 26 1.09 7.36 4.94
N LEU A 27 0.29 8.31 5.40
CA LEU A 27 0.78 9.37 6.30
C LEU A 27 1.44 8.78 7.55
N VAL A 28 2.59 9.36 7.93
CA VAL A 28 3.21 9.07 9.21
C VAL A 28 2.38 9.68 10.32
N ASN A 29 1.51 8.85 10.91
CA ASN A 29 0.68 9.20 12.05
C ASN A 29 0.55 8.01 13.01
N PRO A 30 0.04 8.20 14.25
CA PRO A 30 -0.07 7.12 15.22
C PRO A 30 -0.94 5.94 14.75
N TYR A 31 -1.92 6.18 13.88
CA TYR A 31 -2.80 5.15 13.35
C TYR A 31 -2.05 4.18 12.42
N TRP A 32 -1.29 4.71 11.45
CA TRP A 32 -0.43 3.90 10.58
C TRP A 32 0.78 3.35 11.32
N GLY A 33 1.35 4.13 12.23
CA GLY A 33 2.48 3.69 13.06
C GLY A 33 2.18 2.41 13.83
N ARG A 34 0.99 2.27 14.43
CA ARG A 34 0.59 1.03 15.13
C ARG A 34 0.42 -0.19 14.24
N ARG A 35 0.22 0.01 12.94
CA ARG A 35 0.07 -1.08 11.96
C ARG A 35 1.41 -1.46 11.37
N ILE A 36 2.25 -0.48 11.09
CA ILE A 36 3.51 -0.68 10.39
C ILE A 36 4.64 -1.05 11.35
N PHE A 37 4.72 -0.40 12.51
CA PHE A 37 5.77 -0.68 13.49
C PHE A 37 5.40 -1.85 14.41
N GLY A 38 6.38 -2.72 14.68
CA GLY A 38 6.24 -3.85 15.61
C GLY A 38 5.37 -4.98 15.06
N ARG A 39 5.22 -5.08 13.73
CA ARG A 39 4.48 -6.13 13.04
C ARG A 39 5.35 -6.72 11.93
N ASP A 40 5.53 -8.03 11.98
CA ASP A 40 6.09 -8.81 10.88
C ASP A 40 4.93 -9.29 9.99
N TYR A 41 4.91 -8.78 8.76
CA TYR A 41 3.93 -9.16 7.75
C TYR A 41 4.59 -10.06 6.71
N ASP A 42 3.91 -11.13 6.34
CA ASP A 42 4.37 -12.03 5.28
C ASP A 42 3.83 -11.58 3.91
N ARG A 43 2.61 -11.02 3.91
CA ARG A 43 1.88 -10.66 2.70
C ARG A 43 1.32 -9.24 2.76
N LEU A 44 1.31 -8.59 1.61
CA LEU A 44 0.69 -7.31 1.35
C LEU A 44 -0.53 -7.52 0.45
N ILE A 45 -1.71 -7.23 1.00
CA ILE A 45 -2.99 -7.33 0.29
C ILE A 45 -3.45 -5.92 -0.06
N ILE A 46 -3.51 -5.59 -1.35
CA ILE A 46 -4.00 -4.31 -1.84
C ILE A 46 -5.39 -4.53 -2.44
N THR A 47 -6.36 -3.70 -2.07
CA THR A 47 -7.74 -3.80 -2.56
C THR A 47 -8.20 -2.54 -3.28
N ARG A 48 -8.92 -2.71 -4.40
CA ARG A 48 -9.60 -1.61 -5.10
C ARG A 48 -10.86 -1.20 -4.31
N GLY A 49 -10.71 -0.25 -3.39
CA GLY A 49 -11.75 0.11 -2.42
C GLY A 49 -12.06 -1.04 -1.46
N TYR A 50 -13.34 -1.31 -1.23
CA TYR A 50 -13.84 -2.36 -0.33
C TYR A 50 -14.58 -3.46 -1.12
N PRO A 51 -13.85 -4.33 -1.85
CA PRO A 51 -14.47 -5.40 -2.61
C PRO A 51 -15.10 -6.46 -1.69
N LYS A 52 -16.10 -7.18 -2.22
CA LYS A 52 -16.62 -8.38 -1.55
C LYS A 52 -15.50 -9.44 -1.41
N ARG A 53 -15.71 -10.43 -0.55
CA ARG A 53 -14.67 -11.41 -0.19
C ARG A 53 -14.20 -12.24 -1.39
N ASP A 54 -15.13 -12.51 -2.30
CA ASP A 54 -15.03 -13.31 -3.52
C ASP A 54 -14.58 -12.54 -4.76
N ASP A 55 -14.43 -11.21 -4.66
CA ASP A 55 -13.97 -10.37 -5.76
C ASP A 55 -12.43 -10.34 -5.79
N HIS A 56 -11.86 -11.36 -6.43
CA HIS A 56 -10.41 -11.56 -6.57
C HIS A 56 -9.76 -10.59 -7.56
N ASP A 57 -10.48 -10.14 -8.60
CA ASP A 57 -9.95 -9.21 -9.61
C ASP A 57 -9.56 -7.83 -9.06
N ARG A 58 -10.21 -7.46 -7.96
CA ARG A 58 -10.00 -6.22 -7.20
C ARG A 58 -9.05 -6.39 -6.01
N ARG A 59 -8.29 -7.49 -5.98
CA ARG A 59 -7.31 -7.80 -4.95
C ARG A 59 -5.97 -8.11 -5.59
N ILE A 60 -4.91 -7.54 -5.04
CA ILE A 60 -3.53 -7.89 -5.33
C ILE A 60 -2.97 -8.46 -4.04
N ASP A 61 -2.36 -9.63 -4.11
CA ASP A 61 -1.80 -10.32 -2.95
C ASP A 61 -0.38 -10.76 -3.27
N ILE A 62 0.58 -10.06 -2.69
CA ILE A 62 2.01 -10.17 -2.99
C ILE A 62 2.82 -10.30 -1.70
N PRO A 63 4.07 -10.77 -1.75
CA PRO A 63 4.97 -10.75 -0.60
C PRO A 63 5.14 -9.32 -0.06
N TYR A 64 5.16 -9.19 1.27
CA TYR A 64 5.48 -7.91 1.89
C TYR A 64 6.98 -7.64 1.82
N ASP A 65 7.36 -6.53 1.17
CA ASP A 65 8.77 -6.15 0.96
C ASP A 65 9.19 -4.95 1.83
N GLY A 66 8.47 -4.71 2.93
CA GLY A 66 8.78 -3.64 3.87
C GLY A 66 8.27 -2.26 3.45
N PHE A 67 8.83 -1.24 4.09
CA PHE A 67 8.47 0.16 3.87
C PHE A 67 9.67 1.07 4.15
N GLU A 68 9.61 2.28 3.61
CA GLU A 68 10.57 3.36 3.89
C GLU A 68 9.82 4.61 4.38
N ILE A 69 10.47 5.46 5.17
CA ILE A 69 9.90 6.77 5.52
C ILE A 69 10.45 7.82 4.56
N LYS A 70 9.57 8.45 3.79
CA LYS A 70 9.92 9.48 2.81
C LYS A 70 9.19 10.78 3.12
N THR A 71 9.76 11.91 2.73
CA THR A 71 9.07 13.19 2.72
C THR A 71 8.67 13.51 1.29
N ILE A 72 7.37 13.62 1.02
CA ILE A 72 6.84 13.88 -0.32
C ILE A 72 5.84 15.04 -0.31
N THR A 73 5.69 15.70 -1.45
CA THR A 73 4.56 16.59 -1.74
C THR A 73 3.63 15.85 -2.69
N HIS A 74 2.36 15.67 -2.31
CA HIS A 74 1.42 14.85 -3.08
C HIS A 74 0.03 15.47 -3.09
N LYS A 75 -0.65 15.44 -4.25
CA LYS A 75 -1.97 16.07 -4.46
C LYS A 75 -3.03 15.71 -3.40
N HIS A 76 -2.95 14.50 -2.82
CA HIS A 76 -3.88 14.05 -1.77
C HIS A 76 -3.50 14.44 -0.34
N PHE A 77 -2.27 14.88 -0.11
CA PHE A 77 -1.82 15.35 1.21
C PHE A 77 -1.71 16.88 1.28
N GLY A 78 -1.94 17.56 0.15
CA GLY A 78 -1.84 19.01 0.01
C GLY A 78 -0.46 19.45 -0.50
N ASP A 79 -0.26 20.77 -0.53
CA ASP A 79 0.92 21.39 -1.17
C ASP A 79 2.16 21.42 -0.27
N LYS A 80 2.01 21.00 1.00
CA LYS A 80 3.11 20.97 1.96
C LYS A 80 3.81 19.61 1.94
N PRO A 81 5.15 19.58 2.06
CA PRO A 81 5.87 18.33 2.25
C PRO A 81 5.39 17.61 3.52
N VAL A 82 5.04 16.32 3.38
CA VAL A 82 4.58 15.47 4.48
C VAL A 82 5.42 14.21 4.57
N LYS A 83 5.61 13.70 5.79
CA LYS A 83 6.24 12.39 5.99
C LYS A 83 5.24 11.28 5.74
N VAL A 84 5.62 10.31 4.93
CA VAL A 84 4.83 9.13 4.57
C VAL A 84 5.63 7.86 4.77
N PHE A 85 4.94 6.78 5.10
CA PHE A 85 5.40 5.42 4.91
C PHE A 85 5.18 5.06 3.43
N ALA A 86 6.27 4.89 2.70
CA ALA A 86 6.31 4.35 1.35
C ALA A 86 6.42 2.82 1.45
N ILE A 87 5.28 2.14 1.38
CA ILE A 87 5.19 0.68 1.44
C ILE A 87 5.52 0.13 0.06
N LYS A 88 6.48 -0.79 -0.01
CA LYS A 88 6.93 -1.36 -1.28
C LYS A 88 5.87 -2.29 -1.84
N VAL A 89 5.56 -2.13 -3.11
CA VAL A 89 4.57 -2.88 -3.86
C VAL A 89 5.28 -3.51 -5.06
N ASN A 90 5.78 -4.72 -4.86
CA ASN A 90 6.46 -5.47 -5.91
C ASN A 90 5.49 -6.49 -6.55
N ILE A 91 4.93 -6.10 -7.71
CA ILE A 91 4.04 -6.97 -8.47
C ILE A 91 4.78 -7.94 -9.41
N GLU A 92 6.09 -7.81 -9.60
CA GLU A 92 6.86 -8.68 -10.50
C GLU A 92 6.95 -10.13 -9.96
N GLY A 93 6.76 -10.31 -8.65
CA GLY A 93 6.67 -11.62 -8.01
C GLY A 93 5.29 -12.26 -8.02
N ALA A 94 4.29 -11.67 -8.68
CA ALA A 94 2.91 -12.17 -8.72
C ALA A 94 2.63 -13.19 -9.85
N ASN A 95 3.67 -13.75 -10.46
CA ASN A 95 3.58 -14.78 -11.50
C ASN A 95 3.13 -16.13 -10.95
#